data_AF-A0A060BW82-F1
#
_entry.id   AF-A0A060BW82-F1
#
_cell.length_a   1.000
_cell.length_b   1.000
_cell.length_c   1.000
_cell.angle_alpha   90.00
_cell.angle_beta   90.00
_cell.angle_gamma   90.00
#
_symmetry.space_group_name_H-M   'P 1'
#
loop_
_entity.id
_entity.type
_entity.pdbx_description
1 polymer ?
#
loop_
_entity_poly.entity_id
_entity_poly.type
_entity_poly.pdbx_seq_one_letter_code
_entity_poly.pdbx_strand_id
1 'polypeptide(L)'
;MGATWRITVLTSRLLRLEWHPHGEFVDGPTQLVTSRDFPAAPFTVHDDGASLHLTTEHLELTYDGAAFSPAGLHIQLRHAAGVPYGAAWNFGDVDSTDL
;
A
#
# COMPACT_ATOMS: atom_id res chain seq x y z
N MET A 1 -8.79 4.61 -7.78
CA MET A 1 -9.67 4.37 -6.62
C MET A 1 -10.73 3.37 -7.03
N GLY A 2 -11.14 2.48 -6.14
CA GLY A 2 -12.26 1.58 -6.37
C GLY A 2 -13.49 1.97 -5.54
N ALA A 3 -14.60 1.28 -5.76
CA ALA A 3 -15.85 1.55 -5.04
C ALA A 3 -15.72 1.32 -3.53
N THR A 4 -14.86 0.40 -3.10
CA THR A 4 -14.72 -0.05 -1.71
C THR A 4 -13.32 0.12 -1.15
N TRP A 5 -12.40 0.75 -1.89
CA TRP A 5 -11.01 0.92 -1.44
C TRP A 5 -10.36 2.20 -1.93
N ARG A 6 -9.38 2.69 -1.16
CA ARG A 6 -8.50 3.80 -1.51
C ARG A 6 -7.05 3.42 -1.22
N ILE A 7 -6.18 3.72 -2.18
CA ILE A 7 -4.73 3.63 -2.05
C ILE A 7 -4.18 5.02 -2.31
N THR A 8 -3.44 5.56 -1.35
CA THR A 8 -2.82 6.89 -1.44
C THR A 8 -1.31 6.75 -1.30
N VAL A 9 -0.57 7.30 -2.26
CA VAL A 9 0.90 7.41 -2.18
C VAL A 9 1.23 8.66 -1.36
N LEU A 10 1.78 8.48 -0.17
CA LEU A 10 2.20 9.59 0.69
C LEU A 10 3.67 9.97 0.43
N THR A 11 4.54 8.98 0.23
CA THR A 11 5.94 9.17 -0.20
C THR A 11 6.36 8.01 -1.10
N SER A 12 7.60 8.00 -1.59
CA SER A 12 8.11 6.85 -2.35
C SER A 12 8.21 5.56 -1.53
N ARG A 13 8.10 5.62 -0.18
CA ARG A 13 8.16 4.47 0.74
C ARG A 13 6.95 4.34 1.67
N LEU A 14 5.94 5.19 1.54
CA LEU A 14 4.77 5.20 2.44
C LEU A 14 3.47 5.25 1.64
N LEU A 15 2.64 4.23 1.85
CA LEU A 15 1.30 4.13 1.28
C LEU A 15 0.26 4.16 2.41
N ARG A 16 -0.88 4.79 2.17
CA ARG A 16 -2.09 4.65 2.99
C ARG A 16 -3.08 3.76 2.25
N LEU A 17 -3.56 2.72 2.92
CA LEU A 17 -4.49 1.72 2.39
C LEU A 17 -5.78 1.79 3.21
N GLU A 18 -6.91 1.93 2.53
CA GLU A 18 -8.22 1.99 3.15
C GLU A 18 -9.17 1.07 2.40
N TRP A 19 -9.97 0.32 3.14
CA TRP A 19 -11.03 -0.52 2.58
C TRP A 19 -12.27 -0.39 3.46
N HIS A 20 -13.43 -0.29 2.83
CA HIS A 20 -14.73 -0.32 3.51
C HIS A 20 -15.74 -1.08 2.65
N PRO A 21 -16.53 -2.01 3.23
CA PRO A 21 -17.46 -2.84 2.45
C PRO A 21 -18.51 -2.04 1.70
N HIS A 22 -18.84 -0.84 2.19
CA HIS A 22 -19.81 0.09 1.58
C HIS A 22 -19.16 1.30 0.91
N GLY A 23 -17.83 1.38 0.81
CA GLY A 23 -17.15 2.53 0.20
C GLY A 23 -17.27 3.84 0.99
N GLU A 24 -17.60 3.76 2.28
CA GLU A 24 -17.71 4.92 3.15
C GLU A 24 -16.33 5.23 3.71
N PHE A 25 -15.78 6.35 3.27
CA PHE A 25 -14.50 6.85 3.72
C PHE A 25 -14.71 8.17 4.41
N VAL A 26 -14.19 8.30 5.63
CA VAL A 26 -14.21 9.57 6.34
C VAL A 26 -12.96 10.34 5.94
N ASP A 27 -13.14 11.43 5.18
CA ASP A 27 -12.09 12.42 4.90
C ASP A 27 -11.84 13.30 6.14
N GLY A 28 -11.64 12.65 7.28
CA GLY A 28 -11.28 13.28 8.55
C GLY A 28 -9.76 13.30 8.70
N PRO A 29 -9.19 14.26 9.44
CA PRO A 29 -7.79 14.20 9.83
C PRO A 29 -7.56 12.98 10.76
N THR A 30 -7.20 11.83 10.20
CA THR A 30 -6.62 10.71 10.96
C THR A 30 -5.22 11.13 11.39
N GLN A 31 -5.13 11.69 12.59
CA GLN A 31 -3.91 12.31 13.10
C GLN A 31 -3.00 11.23 13.73
N LEU A 32 -2.14 10.63 12.90
CA LEU A 32 -0.88 10.01 13.35
C LEU A 32 0.35 10.60 12.65
N VAL A 33 0.14 11.48 11.67
CA VAL A 33 1.20 12.16 10.92
C VAL A 33 0.98 13.67 11.01
N THR A 34 1.79 14.32 11.82
CA THR A 34 1.69 15.77 12.13
C THR A 34 2.22 16.66 11.00
N SER A 35 2.84 16.08 9.96
CA SER A 35 3.38 16.79 8.79
C SER A 35 2.75 16.24 7.51
N ARG A 36 1.83 17.01 6.89
CA ARG A 36 1.10 16.61 5.67
C ARG A 36 1.77 17.06 4.37
N ASP A 37 2.87 17.78 4.47
CA ASP A 37 3.58 18.30 3.31
C ASP A 37 4.67 17.31 2.89
N PHE A 38 4.24 16.17 2.34
CA PHE A 38 5.16 15.25 1.70
C PHE A 38 5.40 15.71 0.26
N PRO A 39 6.65 15.74 -0.21
CA PRO A 39 6.90 15.98 -1.62
C PRO A 39 6.18 14.91 -2.45
N ALA A 40 5.52 15.32 -3.53
CA ALA A 40 4.84 14.40 -4.43
C ALA A 40 5.83 13.32 -4.91
N ALA A 41 5.57 12.08 -4.54
CA ALA A 41 6.38 10.95 -4.99
C ALA A 41 5.89 10.50 -6.37
N PRO A 42 6.78 10.37 -7.37
CA PRO A 42 6.42 9.76 -8.64
C PRO A 42 5.96 8.32 -8.43
N PHE A 43 4.88 7.95 -9.11
CA PHE A 43 4.39 6.58 -9.15
C PHE A 43 3.73 6.29 -10.49
N THR A 44 3.66 5.01 -10.85
CA THR A 44 2.90 4.51 -11.99
C THR A 44 1.81 3.56 -11.52
N VAL A 45 0.71 3.51 -12.26
CA VAL A 45 -0.39 2.57 -12.03
C VAL A 45 -0.68 1.85 -13.33
N HIS A 46 -0.78 0.53 -13.27
CA HIS A 46 -1.19 -0.34 -14.37
C HIS A 46 -2.30 -1.27 -13.88
N ASP A 47 -3.39 -1.36 -14.60
CA ASP A 47 -4.47 -2.32 -14.35
C ASP A 47 -4.50 -3.28 -15.54
N ASP A 48 -4.27 -4.56 -15.28
CA ASP A 48 -4.29 -5.61 -16.31
C ASP A 48 -5.65 -6.31 -16.45
N GLY A 49 -6.67 -5.84 -15.71
CA GLY A 49 -8.00 -6.42 -15.64
C GLY A 49 -8.15 -7.53 -14.60
N ALA A 50 -7.04 -8.08 -14.10
CA ALA A 50 -7.03 -9.03 -12.98
C ALA A 50 -6.51 -8.38 -11.69
N SER A 51 -5.59 -7.43 -11.79
CA SER A 51 -4.98 -6.76 -10.64
C SER A 51 -4.52 -5.35 -10.98
N LEU A 52 -4.60 -4.50 -9.95
CA LEU A 52 -3.95 -3.20 -9.90
C LEU A 52 -2.49 -3.36 -9.49
N HIS A 53 -1.60 -2.81 -10.29
CA HIS A 53 -0.17 -2.72 -10.01
C HIS A 53 0.21 -1.26 -9.80
N LEU A 54 0.77 -0.95 -8.64
CA LEU A 54 1.28 0.39 -8.31
C LEU A 54 2.78 0.30 -8.03
N THR A 55 3.55 1.16 -8.68
CA THR A 55 5.01 1.19 -8.54
C THR A 55 5.46 2.59 -8.16
N THR A 56 6.25 2.71 -7.10
CA THR A 56 7.03 3.90 -6.76
C THR A 56 8.52 3.64 -7.01
N GLU A 57 9.39 4.59 -6.70
CA GLU A 57 10.84 4.34 -6.70
C GLU A 57 11.22 3.12 -5.83
N HIS A 58 10.55 2.92 -4.69
CA HIS A 58 10.94 1.90 -3.70
C HIS A 58 9.95 0.77 -3.50
N LEU A 59 8.69 0.94 -3.87
CA LEU A 59 7.61 -0.01 -3.58
C LEU A 59 6.97 -0.53 -4.87
N GLU A 60 6.58 -1.80 -4.84
CA GLU A 60 5.65 -2.42 -5.77
C GLU A 60 4.48 -2.99 -4.99
N LEU A 61 3.26 -2.58 -5.34
CA LEU A 61 2.00 -3.07 -4.78
C LEU A 61 1.21 -3.80 -5.87
N THR A 62 0.70 -4.98 -5.55
CA THR A 62 -0.27 -5.72 -6.36
C THR A 62 -1.55 -5.91 -5.54
N TYR A 63 -2.70 -5.62 -6.15
CA TYR A 63 -3.99 -5.70 -5.49
C TYR A 63 -5.11 -6.18 -6.43
N ASP A 64 -5.89 -7.17 -5.99
CA ASP A 64 -6.99 -7.78 -6.75
C ASP A 64 -8.30 -6.97 -6.76
N GLY A 65 -8.38 -5.88 -5.99
CA GLY A 65 -9.58 -5.04 -5.90
C GLY A 65 -10.68 -5.58 -4.97
N ALA A 66 -10.50 -6.76 -4.37
CA ALA A 66 -11.44 -7.40 -3.45
C ALA A 66 -11.24 -6.94 -2.00
N ALA A 67 -11.87 -7.60 -1.02
CA ALA A 67 -11.58 -7.33 0.38
C ALA A 67 -10.07 -7.56 0.67
N PHE A 68 -9.46 -6.65 1.45
CA PHE A 68 -8.06 -6.80 1.83
C PHE A 68 -7.83 -8.17 2.47
N SER A 69 -6.86 -8.89 1.92
CA SER A 69 -6.51 -10.24 2.34
C SER A 69 -5.03 -10.50 2.02
N PRO A 70 -4.38 -11.46 2.72
CA PRO A 70 -2.99 -11.79 2.45
C PRO A 70 -2.72 -12.21 1.00
N ALA A 71 -3.70 -12.85 0.34
CA ALA A 71 -3.59 -13.30 -1.04
C ALA A 71 -3.91 -12.18 -2.05
N GLY A 72 -4.78 -11.25 -1.67
CA GLY A 72 -5.30 -10.22 -2.58
C GLY A 72 -4.51 -8.92 -2.55
N LEU A 73 -3.76 -8.63 -1.49
CA LEU A 73 -2.99 -7.38 -1.33
C LEU A 73 -1.56 -7.66 -0.86
N HIS A 74 -0.60 -7.31 -1.72
CA HIS A 74 0.82 -7.55 -1.52
C HIS A 74 1.65 -6.30 -1.80
N ILE A 75 2.70 -6.04 -1.00
CA ILE A 75 3.63 -4.91 -1.15
C ILE A 75 5.06 -5.39 -0.99
N GLN A 76 5.98 -5.00 -1.88
CA GLN A 76 7.40 -5.36 -1.81
C GLN A 76 8.36 -4.18 -2.06
N LEU A 77 9.59 -4.25 -1.53
CA LEU A 77 10.66 -3.31 -1.84
C LEU A 77 11.39 -3.69 -3.15
N ARG A 78 11.53 -2.73 -4.06
CA ARG A 78 12.14 -2.92 -5.39
C ARG A 78 13.65 -3.14 -5.38
N HIS A 79 14.33 -2.69 -4.32
CA HIS A 79 15.80 -2.70 -4.22
C HIS A 79 16.29 -3.34 -2.92
N ALA A 80 15.72 -4.49 -2.54
CA ALA A 80 16.06 -5.22 -1.32
C ALA A 80 17.39 -6.00 -1.37
N ALA A 81 18.38 -5.53 -2.14
CA ALA A 81 19.68 -6.17 -2.19
C ALA A 81 20.35 -6.07 -0.80
N GLY A 82 20.40 -7.20 -0.08
CA GLY A 82 21.04 -7.31 1.24
C GLY A 82 20.11 -7.32 2.46
N VAL A 83 18.78 -7.39 2.30
CA VAL A 83 17.86 -7.58 3.43
C VAL A 83 17.61 -9.09 3.65
N PRO A 84 18.03 -9.68 4.79
CA PRO A 84 18.02 -11.13 4.98
C PRO A 84 16.62 -11.74 5.18
N TYR A 85 15.62 -10.92 5.50
CA TYR A 85 14.21 -11.28 5.50
C TYR A 85 13.53 -10.56 4.34
N GLY A 86 12.96 -11.34 3.43
CA GLY A 86 12.41 -10.87 2.17
C GLY A 86 11.55 -9.62 2.36
N ALA A 87 11.84 -8.59 1.56
CA ALA A 87 11.25 -7.28 1.71
C ALA A 87 9.82 -7.19 1.16
N ALA A 88 9.00 -8.17 1.49
CA ALA A 88 7.65 -8.36 0.99
C ALA A 88 6.69 -8.49 2.18
N TRP A 89 5.60 -7.73 2.16
CA TRP A 89 4.56 -7.67 3.17
C TRP A 89 3.23 -8.03 2.52
N ASN A 90 2.48 -8.93 3.17
CA ASN A 90 1.10 -9.25 2.84
C ASN A 90 0.17 -8.62 3.87
N PHE A 91 -1.08 -8.38 3.48
CA PHE A 91 -2.05 -7.87 4.44
C PHE A 91 -2.19 -8.77 5.67
N GLY A 92 -1.92 -8.21 6.85
CA GLY A 92 -2.01 -8.91 8.13
C GLY A 92 -0.70 -9.51 8.63
N ASP A 93 0.40 -9.42 7.87
CA ASP A 93 1.71 -9.80 8.37
C ASP A 93 2.11 -8.90 9.55
N VAL A 94 2.54 -9.54 10.63
CA VAL A 94 3.10 -8.90 11.83
C VAL A 94 4.61 -9.09 11.81
N ASP A 95 5.38 -8.05 12.14
CA ASP A 95 6.82 -8.17 12.29
C ASP A 95 7.12 -9.21 13.37
N SER A 96 7.87 -10.25 13.02
CA SER A 96 8.24 -11.32 13.96
C SER A 96 9.40 -10.92 14.89
N THR A 97 9.76 -9.63 14.90
CA THR A 97 10.86 -9.06 15.70
C THR A 97 10.31 -8.26 16.89
N ASP A 98 9.37 -8.86 17.62
CA ASP A 98 9.09 -8.49 19.01
C ASP A 98 9.58 -9.65 19.90
N LEU A 99 10.90 -9.66 20.18
CA LEU A 99 11.55 -10.41 21.26
C LEU A 99 12.66 -9.56 21.88
#